data_AF-A0A6N8L262-F1
#
_entry.id   AF-A0A6N8L262-F1
#
_cell.length_a   1.000
_cell.length_b   1.000
_cell.length_c   1.000
_cell.angle_alpha   90.00
_cell.angle_beta   90.00
_cell.angle_gamma   90.00
#
_symmetry.space_group_name_H-M   'P 1'
#
loop_
_entity.id
_entity.type
_entity.pdbx_description
1 polymer ?
#
loop_
_entity_poly.entity_id
_entity_poly.type
_entity_poly.pdbx_seq_one_letter_code
_entity_poly.pdbx_strand_id
1 'polypeptide(L)'
;MKKIPLETILSTAKGLLRDGIETNRKKITFPVTIQGQPFYSPDGGNKEIEGEMWTMYTVDGKQWLIKIGEEVYNLGIYPNVYSGG
;
A
#
# COMPACT_ATOMS: atom_id res chain seq x y z
N MET A 1 -11.21 18.80 2.48
CA MET A 1 -10.18 17.76 2.72
C MET A 1 -8.95 18.11 1.92
N LYS A 2 -7.78 18.18 2.55
CA LYS A 2 -6.51 18.37 1.82
C LYS A 2 -6.20 17.05 1.11
N LYS A 3 -6.03 17.07 -0.22
CA LYS A 3 -5.64 15.87 -0.97
C LYS A 3 -4.26 15.41 -0.54
N ILE A 4 -4.10 14.11 -0.31
CA ILE A 4 -2.79 13.51 -0.07
C ILE A 4 -1.96 13.59 -1.38
N PRO A 5 -0.70 14.05 -1.33
CA PRO A 5 0.15 14.07 -2.51
C PRO A 5 0.36 12.67 -3.11
N LEU A 6 0.39 12.57 -4.43
CA LEU A 6 0.67 11.32 -5.15
C LEU A 6 1.95 10.64 -4.65
N GLU A 7 3.02 11.41 -4.49
CA GLU A 7 4.32 10.91 -4.02
C GLU A 7 4.22 10.27 -2.64
N THR A 8 3.37 10.81 -1.75
CA THR A 8 3.12 10.28 -0.42
C THR A 8 2.44 8.90 -0.48
N ILE A 9 1.45 8.75 -1.36
CA ILE A 9 0.76 7.47 -1.58
C ILE A 9 1.75 6.43 -2.11
N LEU A 10 2.53 6.78 -3.14
CA LEU A 10 3.51 5.89 -3.76
C LEU A 10 4.64 5.50 -2.80
N SER A 11 5.16 6.45 -2.03
CA SER A 11 6.19 6.20 -1.02
C SER A 11 5.69 5.26 0.07
N THR A 12 4.46 5.48 0.56
CA THR A 12 3.83 4.64 1.58
C THR A 12 3.66 3.20 1.07
N ALA A 13 3.10 3.04 -0.13
CA ALA A 13 2.92 1.73 -0.75
C ALA A 13 4.24 0.97 -0.91
N LYS A 14 5.29 1.65 -1.40
CA LYS A 14 6.63 1.07 -1.54
C LYS A 14 7.26 0.75 -0.19
N GLY A 15 7.06 1.59 0.83
CA GLY A 15 7.50 1.33 2.21
C GLY A 15 6.94 0.02 2.72
N LEU A 16 5.61 -0.16 2.64
CA LEU A 16 4.94 -1.39 3.07
C LEU A 16 5.48 -2.65 2.38
N LEU A 17 5.72 -2.57 1.06
CA LEU A 17 6.28 -3.69 0.29
C LEU A 17 7.75 -3.98 0.65
N ARG A 18 8.52 -2.96 1.03
CA ARG A 18 9.93 -3.09 1.46
C ARG A 18 10.06 -3.61 2.89
N ASP A 19 9.13 -3.24 3.77
CA ASP A 19 9.10 -3.65 5.17
C ASP A 19 8.75 -5.14 5.34
N GLY A 20 8.45 -5.83 4.22
CA GLY A 20 8.36 -7.29 4.19
C GLY A 20 7.03 -7.82 4.69
N ILE A 21 5.93 -7.08 4.51
CA ILE A 21 4.60 -7.63 4.75
C ILE A 21 4.40 -8.90 3.92
N GLU A 22 3.79 -9.91 4.51
CA GLU A 22 3.45 -11.15 3.82
C GLU A 22 1.93 -11.29 3.73
N THR A 23 1.42 -11.70 2.57
CA THR A 23 0.00 -11.93 2.36
C THR A 23 -0.25 -13.05 1.35
N ASN A 24 -1.33 -13.79 1.55
CA ASN A 24 -1.86 -14.71 0.53
C ASN A 24 -2.92 -14.04 -0.36
N ARG A 25 -3.11 -12.72 -0.25
CA ARG A 25 -4.09 -11.95 -1.03
C ARG A 25 -3.38 -11.16 -2.12
N LYS A 26 -3.94 -11.19 -3.33
CA LYS A 26 -3.45 -10.37 -4.46
C LYS A 26 -3.73 -8.86 -4.33
N LYS A 27 -4.41 -8.43 -3.26
CA LYS A 27 -4.78 -7.03 -3.00
C LYS A 27 -4.51 -6.71 -1.54
N ILE A 28 -3.91 -5.55 -1.29
CA ILE A 28 -3.63 -5.02 0.04
C ILE A 28 -4.20 -3.60 0.11
N THR A 29 -5.06 -3.37 1.10
CA THR A 29 -5.62 -2.04 1.39
C THR A 29 -4.92 -1.49 2.62
N PHE A 30 -4.43 -0.26 2.55
CA PHE A 30 -3.66 0.39 3.61
C PHE A 30 -4.05 1.87 3.74
N PRO A 31 -3.96 2.44 4.95
CA PRO A 31 -4.18 3.86 5.14
C PRO A 31 -2.95 4.67 4.73
N VAL A 32 -3.18 5.84 4.14
CA VAL A 32 -2.14 6.85 3.91
C VAL A 32 -2.55 8.11 4.66
N THR A 33 -1.68 8.61 5.54
CA THR A 33 -1.93 9.87 6.25
C THR A 33 -1.28 11.04 5.51
N ILE A 34 -1.78 12.26 5.73
CA ILE A 34 -1.22 13.46 5.09
C ILE A 34 0.22 13.76 5.54
N GLN A 35 0.66 13.17 6.65
CA GLN A 35 2.01 13.26 7.19
C GLN A 35 2.99 12.27 6.51
N GLY A 36 2.49 11.38 5.65
CA GLY A 36 3.30 10.50 4.82
C GLY A 36 4.12 9.45 5.56
N GLN A 37 3.82 9.19 6.83
CA GLN A 37 4.39 8.05 7.53
C GLN A 37 3.55 6.79 7.23
N PRO A 38 4.17 5.70 6.73
CA PRO A 38 3.50 4.43 6.55
C PRO A 38 3.04 3.93 7.92
N PHE A 39 1.72 3.96 8.15
CA PHE A 39 1.13 3.36 9.32
C PHE A 39 0.48 2.04 8.90
N TYR A 40 1.18 0.93 9.14
CA TYR A 40 0.56 -0.39 9.12
C TYR A 40 0.59 -0.94 10.53
N SER A 41 -0.57 -0.97 11.17
CA SER A 41 -0.74 -1.61 12.48
C SER A 41 -1.55 -2.88 12.27
N PRO A 42 -0.95 -4.07 12.44
CA PRO A 42 -1.69 -5.34 12.39
C PRO A 42 -2.69 -5.50 13.55
N ASP A 43 -2.58 -4.71 14.62
CA ASP A 43 -3.25 -4.94 15.89
C ASP A 43 -4.45 -4.02 16.21
N GLY A 44 -5.03 -3.34 15.21
CA GLY A 44 -6.34 -2.68 15.37
C GLY A 44 -6.41 -1.55 16.43
N GLY A 45 -5.26 -1.02 16.86
CA GLY A 45 -5.16 0.14 17.73
C GLY A 45 -5.60 1.41 17.02
N ASN A 46 -6.92 1.62 16.92
CA ASN A 46 -7.56 2.80 16.33
C ASN A 46 -7.25 4.04 17.18
N LYS A 47 -6.11 4.70 16.93
CA LYS A 47 -6.07 6.16 16.97
C LYS A 47 -6.64 6.62 15.64
N GLU A 48 -7.74 7.36 15.68
CA GLU A 48 -8.43 8.01 14.56
C GLU A 48 -7.55 8.10 13.31
N ILE A 49 -7.72 7.15 12.39
CA ILE A 49 -6.93 7.08 11.17
C ILE A 49 -7.50 8.14 10.24
N GLU A 50 -7.04 9.39 10.36
CA GLU A 50 -7.31 10.47 9.39
C GLU A 50 -6.57 10.24 8.05
N GLY A 51 -6.59 8.99 7.56
CA GLY A 51 -5.90 8.57 6.35
C GLY A 51 -6.86 8.21 5.23
N GLU A 52 -6.48 8.49 3.99
CA GLU A 52 -7.18 7.98 2.82
C GLU A 52 -6.80 6.51 2.61
N MET A 53 -7.79 5.64 2.41
CA MET A 53 -7.56 4.22 2.15
C MET A 53 -7.19 3.99 0.69
N TRP A 54 -6.03 3.37 0.47
CA TRP A 54 -5.52 3.04 -0.86
C TRP A 54 -5.35 1.54 -1.02
N THR A 55 -5.48 1.04 -2.26
CA THR A 55 -5.35 -0.40 -2.55
C THR A 55 -4.29 -0.64 -3.60
N MET A 56 -3.26 -1.41 -3.24
CA MET A 56 -2.29 -1.97 -4.18
C MET A 56 -2.62 -3.43 -4.49
N TYR A 57 -2.15 -3.92 -5.62
CA TYR A 57 -2.44 -5.26 -6.10
C TYR A 57 -1.28 -5.86 -6.89
N THR A 58 -1.24 -7.18 -6.94
CA THR A 58 -0.31 -7.94 -7.80
C THR A 58 -1.10 -8.80 -8.79
N VAL A 59 -0.57 -8.93 -10.01
CA VAL A 59 -1.17 -9.74 -11.08
C VAL A 59 -0.59 -11.15 -11.10
N ASP A 60 0.74 -11.24 -10.93
CA ASP A 60 1.58 -12.44 -11.08
C ASP A 60 2.16 -12.93 -9.74
N GLY A 61 1.82 -12.26 -8.63
CA GLY A 61 2.37 -12.56 -7.31
C GLY A 61 3.76 -11.96 -7.06
N LYS A 62 4.33 -11.21 -8.01
CA LYS A 62 5.68 -10.65 -7.90
C LYS A 62 5.67 -9.15 -8.13
N GLN A 63 5.05 -8.69 -9.21
CA GLN A 63 4.93 -7.29 -9.53
C GLN A 63 3.73 -6.67 -8.80
N TRP A 64 3.97 -5.55 -8.12
CA TRP A 64 2.94 -4.79 -7.41
C TRP A 64 2.63 -3.47 -8.10
N LEU A 65 1.35 -3.15 -8.15
CA LEU A 65 0.76 -2.02 -8.85
C LEU A 65 -0.22 -1.29 -7.92
N ILE A 66 -0.45 -0.01 -8.18
CA ILE A 66 -1.52 0.77 -7.54
C ILE A 66 -2.24 1.61 -8.58
N LYS A 67 -3.57 1.64 -8.52
CA LYS A 67 -4.41 2.49 -9.37
C LYS A 67 -4.79 3.75 -8.60
N ILE A 68 -4.47 4.92 -9.15
CA ILE A 68 -4.76 6.23 -8.55
C ILE A 68 -5.46 7.07 -9.62
N GLY A 69 -6.76 7.33 -9.41
CA GLY A 69 -7.60 7.91 -10.47
C GLY A 69 -7.70 6.97 -11.68
N GLU A 70 -7.34 7.47 -12.85
CA GLU A 70 -7.33 6.72 -14.11
C GLU A 70 -5.97 6.08 -14.41
N GLU A 71 -4.93 6.42 -13.64
CA GLU A 71 -3.56 5.97 -13.90
C GLU A 71 -3.18 4.75 -13.04
N VAL A 72 -2.29 3.92 -13.59
CA VAL A 72 -1.71 2.76 -12.92
C VAL A 72 -0.21 2.99 -12.74
N TYR A 73 0.23 2.91 -11.49
CA TYR A 73 1.64 3.11 -11.12
C TYR A 73 2.28 1.78 -10.75
N ASN A 74 3.49 1.55 -11.28
CA ASN A 74 4.30 0.39 -10.94
C ASN A 74 5.07 0.65 -9.64
N LEU A 75 4.85 -0.20 -8.63
CA LEU A 75 5.50 -0.11 -7.33
C LEU A 75 6.84 -0.87 -7.30
N GLY A 76 7.02 -1.85 -8.18
CA GLY A 76 8.21 -2.70 -8.28
C GLY A 76 7.91 -4.20 -8.16
N ILE A 77 8.98 -5.00 -8.16
CA ILE A 77 8.92 -6.46 -8.00
C ILE A 77 9.24 -6.81 -6.54
N TYR A 78 8.30 -7.44 -5.85
CA TYR A 78 8.39 -7.89 -4.46
C TYR A 78 7.88 -9.33 -4.36
N PRO A 79 8.71 -10.32 -4.75
CA PRO A 79 8.29 -11.72 -4.85
C PRO A 79 8.03 -12.36 -3.48
N ASN A 80 8.53 -11.75 -2.40
CA ASN A 80 8.40 -12.27 -1.04
C ASN A 80 7.13 -11.78 -0.34
N VAL A 81 6.38 -10.85 -0.94
CA VAL A 81 5.17 -10.27 -0.32
C VAL A 81 3.97 -11.20 -0.50
N TYR A 82 3.84 -11.86 -1.65
CA TYR A 82 2.71 -12.74 -1.94
C TYR A 82 3.08 -14.21 -1.73
N SER A 83 2.40 -14.88 -0.81
CA SER A 83 2.61 -16.31 -0.48
C SER A 83 1.46 -17.21 -0.93
N GLY A 84 0.49 -16.68 -1.69
CA GLY A 84 -0.52 -17.52 -2.34
C GLY A 84 0.06 -18.20 -3.57
N GLY A 85 0.25 -19.53 -3.52
CA GLY A 85 0.76 -20.31 -4.66
C GLY A 85 -0.10 -20.21 -5.93
#